data_AF-A0A518AH66-F1
#
_entry.id   AF-A0A518AH66-F1
#
_cell.length_a   1.000
_cell.length_b   1.000
_cell.length_c   1.000
_cell.angle_alpha   90.00
_cell.angle_beta   90.00
_cell.angle_gamma   90.00
#
_symmetry.space_group_name_H-M   'P 1'
#
loop_
_entity.id
_entity.type
_entity.pdbx_description
1 polymer ?
#
loop_
_entity_poly.entity_id
_entity_poly.type
_entity_poly.pdbx_seq_one_letter_code
_entity_poly.pdbx_strand_id
1 'polypeptide(L)'
;MWKYLLPRIALADLPAMLLTVVVGSVIAGLYGVVHDQLTYSIGPEYFTQLKFKQFHYADFGLADRVFVVIIGFLATWWVGAIAGWLLARRLIPHQPRARAIRQIGLGIVLMLTSAAVFGLAAYGYGLLRGPTADYSAWSWVVRAYQVTDLWAFVRVAYIHNSGYLGGLLGLVVALLLIRPAREEP
;
A
#
# COMPACT_ATOMS: atom_id res chain seq x y z
N MET A 1 31.39 0.35 -16.37
CA MET A 1 30.53 0.18 -15.18
C MET A 1 29.27 1.04 -15.23
N TRP A 2 29.38 2.34 -15.56
CA TRP A 2 28.26 3.31 -15.62
C TRP A 2 27.03 2.88 -16.45
N LYS A 3 27.24 2.19 -17.59
CA LYS A 3 26.16 1.73 -18.48
C LYS A 3 25.19 0.70 -17.87
N TYR A 4 25.59 0.02 -16.80
CA TYR A 4 24.74 -0.94 -16.07
C TYR A 4 24.12 -0.33 -14.81
N LEU A 5 24.66 0.81 -14.33
CA LEU A 5 24.21 1.50 -13.15
C LEU A 5 23.21 2.61 -13.48
N LEU A 6 23.40 3.28 -14.63
CA LEU A 6 22.49 4.33 -15.10
C LEU A 6 21.44 3.76 -16.04
N PRO A 7 20.14 3.82 -15.68
CA PRO A 7 19.08 3.42 -16.58
C PRO A 7 19.06 4.33 -17.80
N ARG A 8 19.10 3.73 -19.00
CA ARG A 8 18.86 4.46 -20.25
C ARG A 8 17.37 4.65 -20.42
N ILE A 9 16.89 5.86 -20.11
CA ILE A 9 15.50 6.26 -20.26
C ILE A 9 15.44 7.25 -21.42
N ALA A 10 14.59 6.97 -22.42
CA ALA A 10 14.35 7.94 -23.48
C ALA A 10 13.64 9.17 -22.88
N LEU A 11 14.15 10.38 -23.12
CA LEU A 11 13.54 11.60 -22.57
C LEU A 11 12.07 11.76 -22.99
N ALA A 12 11.69 11.25 -24.17
CA ALA A 12 10.31 11.22 -24.65
C ALA A 12 9.38 10.31 -23.82
N ASP A 13 9.92 9.34 -23.07
CA ASP A 13 9.14 8.45 -22.19
C ASP A 13 8.91 9.05 -20.80
N LEU A 14 9.82 9.94 -20.37
CA LEU A 14 9.86 10.46 -19.00
C LEU A 14 8.55 11.13 -18.55
N PRO A 15 7.88 12.00 -19.34
CA PRO A 15 6.62 12.62 -18.90
C PRO A 15 5.54 11.60 -18.56
N ALA A 16 5.37 10.56 -19.39
CA ALA A 16 4.39 9.52 -19.14
C ALA A 16 4.76 8.64 -17.94
N MET A 17 6.06 8.40 -17.72
CA MET A 17 6.54 7.68 -16.54
C MET A 17 6.23 8.46 -15.26
N LEU A 18 6.53 9.76 -15.23
CA LEU A 18 6.24 10.63 -14.08
C LEU A 18 4.73 10.75 -13.84
N LEU A 19 3.93 10.89 -14.90
CA LEU A 19 2.48 10.89 -14.77
C LEU A 19 1.97 9.59 -14.17
N THR A 20 2.53 8.44 -14.56
CA THR A 20 2.19 7.14 -13.99
C THR A 20 2.51 7.07 -12.50
N VAL A 21 3.64 7.63 -12.06
CA VAL A 21 4.00 7.73 -10.64
C VAL A 21 2.98 8.55 -9.86
N VAL A 22 2.60 9.72 -10.38
CA VAL A 22 1.61 10.59 -9.73
C VAL A 22 0.25 9.89 -9.63
N VAL A 23 -0.23 9.32 -10.73
CA VAL A 23 -1.51 8.59 -10.77
C VAL A 23 -1.48 7.38 -9.82
N GLY A 24 -0.40 6.59 -9.84
CA GLY A 24 -0.21 5.48 -8.92
C GLY A 24 -0.21 5.92 -7.45
N SER A 25 0.43 7.06 -7.15
CA SER A 25 0.45 7.64 -5.80
C SER A 25 -0.94 8.03 -5.31
N VAL A 26 -1.71 8.71 -6.16
CA VAL A 26 -3.08 9.11 -5.84
C VAL A 26 -3.97 7.89 -5.62
N ILE A 27 -3.89 6.88 -6.51
CA ILE A 27 -4.69 5.66 -6.37
C ILE A 27 -4.36 4.94 -5.05
N ALA A 28 -3.08 4.74 -4.74
CA ALA A 28 -2.67 4.09 -3.50
C ALA A 28 -3.08 4.89 -2.26
N GLY A 29 -2.91 6.22 -2.31
CA GLY A 29 -3.34 7.14 -1.26
C GLY A 29 -4.84 7.04 -0.98
N LEU A 30 -5.67 7.06 -2.03
CA LEU A 30 -7.12 6.90 -1.91
C LEU A 30 -7.52 5.52 -1.38
N TYR A 31 -6.81 4.46 -1.79
CA TYR A 31 -6.98 3.13 -1.19
C TYR A 31 -6.70 3.18 0.31
N GLY A 32 -5.59 3.80 0.73
CA GLY A 32 -5.23 3.97 2.13
C GLY A 32 -6.28 4.74 2.93
N VAL A 33 -6.86 5.80 2.36
CA VAL A 33 -7.98 6.54 2.98
C VAL A 33 -9.14 5.61 3.32
N VAL A 34 -9.62 4.83 2.34
CA VAL A 34 -10.75 3.92 2.53
C VAL A 34 -10.40 2.81 3.51
N HIS A 35 -9.23 2.21 3.34
CA HIS A 35 -8.70 1.16 4.21
C HIS A 35 -8.62 1.61 5.67
N ASP A 36 -8.14 2.83 5.92
CA ASP A 36 -7.98 3.34 7.27
C ASP A 36 -9.31 3.73 7.92
N GLN A 37 -10.28 4.22 7.16
CA GLN A 37 -11.64 4.44 7.71
C GLN A 37 -12.30 3.12 8.15
N LEU A 38 -12.13 2.05 7.38
CA LEU A 38 -12.65 0.72 7.73
C LEU A 38 -11.94 0.19 8.97
N THR A 39 -10.61 0.22 8.98
CA THR A 39 -9.84 -0.33 10.10
C THR A 39 -9.95 0.51 11.37
N TYR A 40 -10.14 1.83 11.28
CA TYR A 40 -10.47 2.68 12.42
C TYR A 40 -11.76 2.23 13.10
N SER A 41 -12.72 1.77 12.31
CA SER A 41 -14.01 1.28 12.83
C SER A 41 -13.90 -0.11 13.47
N ILE A 42 -12.82 -0.87 13.17
CA ILE A 42 -12.53 -2.18 13.77
C ILE A 42 -11.76 -2.03 15.09
N GLY A 43 -10.79 -1.12 15.16
CA GLY A 43 -9.93 -0.94 16.32
C GLY A 43 -9.40 0.50 16.41
N PRO A 44 -10.17 1.43 16.99
CA PRO A 44 -9.79 2.84 17.10
C PRO A 44 -8.45 3.05 17.82
N GLU A 45 -8.13 2.22 18.82
CA GLU A 45 -6.88 2.32 19.59
C GLU A 45 -5.63 2.11 18.74
N TYR A 46 -5.73 1.38 17.62
CA TYR A 46 -4.61 1.30 16.67
C TYR A 46 -4.24 2.67 16.10
N PHE A 47 -5.22 3.55 15.97
CA PHE A 47 -4.99 4.90 15.49
C PHE A 47 -4.66 5.85 16.64
N THR A 48 -5.52 5.96 17.63
CA THR A 48 -5.37 6.94 18.71
C THR A 48 -4.12 6.70 19.55
N GLN A 49 -3.73 5.43 19.77
CA GLN A 49 -2.59 5.11 20.62
C GLN A 49 -1.27 4.91 19.88
N LEU A 50 -1.32 4.61 18.57
CA LEU A 50 -0.12 4.38 17.75
C LEU A 50 -0.03 5.36 16.57
N LYS A 51 -0.94 5.29 15.58
CA LYS A 51 -0.79 6.07 14.34
C LYS A 51 -0.82 7.58 14.55
N PHE A 52 -1.66 8.10 15.43
CA PHE A 52 -1.75 9.54 15.69
C PHE A 52 -0.42 10.08 16.23
N LYS A 53 0.24 9.31 17.10
CA LYS A 53 1.59 9.65 17.60
C LYS A 53 2.64 9.56 16.49
N GLN A 54 2.55 8.56 15.61
CA GLN A 54 3.47 8.42 14.46
C GLN A 54 3.33 9.57 13.46
N PHE A 55 2.11 10.07 13.25
CA PHE A 55 1.78 11.10 12.26
C PHE A 55 1.50 12.47 12.89
N HIS A 56 1.92 12.71 14.14
CA HIS A 56 1.62 13.94 14.89
C HIS A 56 2.00 15.23 14.12
N TYR A 57 3.00 15.16 13.25
CA TYR A 57 3.42 16.27 12.39
C TYR A 57 2.36 16.71 11.35
N ALA A 58 1.35 15.88 11.12
CA ALA A 58 0.25 16.10 10.18
C ALA A 58 -1.11 16.22 10.88
N ASP A 59 -1.11 16.38 12.21
CA ASP A 59 -2.32 16.64 12.98
C ASP A 59 -2.64 18.14 12.97
N PHE A 60 -3.79 18.50 12.40
CA PHE A 60 -4.27 19.88 12.32
C PHE A 60 -5.29 20.21 13.41
N GLY A 61 -5.48 19.34 14.41
CA GLY A 61 -6.49 19.50 15.46
C GLY A 61 -7.92 19.30 14.96
N LEU A 62 -8.08 18.54 13.87
CA LEU A 62 -9.39 18.19 13.30
C LEU A 62 -9.92 16.91 13.95
N ALA A 63 -11.19 16.58 13.67
CA ALA A 63 -11.80 15.35 14.21
C ALA A 63 -11.01 14.09 13.81
N ASP A 64 -10.97 13.08 14.70
CA ASP A 64 -10.20 11.85 14.52
C ASP A 64 -10.38 11.20 13.16
N ARG A 65 -11.62 11.09 12.66
CA ARG A 65 -11.88 10.49 11.35
C ARG A 65 -11.26 11.28 10.19
N VAL A 66 -11.15 12.60 10.31
CA VAL A 66 -10.44 13.42 9.32
C VAL A 66 -8.94 13.16 9.39
N PHE A 67 -8.37 13.04 10.60
CA PHE A 67 -6.96 12.71 10.73
C PHE A 67 -6.64 11.30 10.22
N VAL A 68 -7.54 10.32 10.42
CA VAL A 68 -7.46 8.99 9.82
C VAL A 68 -7.43 9.04 8.28
N VAL A 69 -8.18 9.95 7.64
CA VAL A 69 -8.09 10.17 6.18
C VAL A 69 -6.67 10.61 5.80
N ILE A 70 -6.12 11.61 6.49
CA ILE A 70 -4.79 12.15 6.22
C ILE A 70 -3.74 11.05 6.40
N ILE A 71 -3.80 10.31 7.50
CA ILE A 71 -2.89 9.19 7.79
C ILE A 71 -3.00 8.12 6.71
N GLY A 72 -4.20 7.70 6.33
CA GLY A 72 -4.41 6.68 5.31
C GLY A 72 -3.75 7.05 3.98
N PHE A 73 -3.90 8.31 3.56
CA PHE A 73 -3.21 8.80 2.37
C PHE A 73 -1.68 8.81 2.55
N LEU A 74 -1.18 9.44 3.61
CA LEU A 74 0.26 9.59 3.89
C LEU A 74 0.98 8.25 4.05
N ALA A 75 0.30 7.26 4.63
CA ALA A 75 0.85 5.93 4.85
C ALA A 75 1.03 5.15 3.54
N THR A 76 0.27 5.45 2.48
CA THR A 76 0.16 4.55 1.32
C THR A 76 0.55 5.16 -0.03
N TRP A 77 0.49 6.48 -0.21
CA TRP A 77 0.76 7.11 -1.52
C TRP A 77 2.15 6.73 -2.09
N TRP A 78 3.17 6.65 -1.23
CA TRP A 78 4.54 6.36 -1.64
C TRP A 78 4.70 4.93 -2.17
N VAL A 79 3.87 3.99 -1.73
CA VAL A 79 3.82 2.62 -2.26
C VAL A 79 3.37 2.67 -3.73
N GLY A 80 2.31 3.45 -4.00
CA GLY A 80 1.83 3.69 -5.36
C GLY A 80 2.85 4.40 -6.24
N ALA A 81 3.61 5.34 -5.67
CA ALA A 81 4.70 6.01 -6.37
C ALA A 81 5.78 5.02 -6.83
N ILE A 82 6.27 4.17 -5.92
CA ILE A 82 7.29 3.15 -6.21
C ILE A 82 6.78 2.16 -7.26
N ALA A 83 5.56 1.66 -7.09
CA ALA A 83 4.97 0.70 -8.02
C ALA A 83 4.73 1.29 -9.40
N GLY A 84 4.16 2.51 -9.45
CA GLY A 84 3.97 3.27 -10.68
C GLY A 84 5.28 3.46 -11.42
N TRP A 85 6.36 3.80 -10.70
CA TRP A 85 7.69 3.94 -11.29
C TRP A 85 8.21 2.63 -11.89
N LEU A 86 8.13 1.52 -11.14
CA LEU A 86 8.64 0.22 -11.59
C LEU A 86 7.86 -0.32 -12.79
N LEU A 87 6.53 -0.21 -12.76
CA LEU A 87 5.66 -0.62 -13.87
C LEU A 87 5.88 0.27 -15.10
N ALA A 88 5.92 1.60 -14.92
CA ALA A 88 6.16 2.53 -16.01
C ALA A 88 7.51 2.28 -16.68
N ARG A 89 8.58 2.14 -15.88
CA ARG A 89 9.92 1.88 -16.40
C ARG A 89 10.02 0.59 -17.20
N ARG A 90 9.27 -0.43 -16.81
CA ARG A 90 9.27 -1.73 -17.48
C ARG A 90 8.41 -1.75 -18.74
N LEU A 91 7.27 -1.05 -18.72
CA LEU A 91 6.20 -1.23 -19.71
C LEU A 91 6.07 -0.06 -20.68
N ILE A 92 6.55 1.14 -20.38
CA ILE A 92 6.41 2.26 -21.32
C ILE A 92 7.32 2.15 -22.55
N PRO A 93 8.62 1.78 -22.42
CA PRO A 93 9.53 1.77 -23.55
C PRO A 93 9.16 0.74 -24.63
N HIS A 94 9.55 1.01 -25.88
CA HIS A 94 9.53 0.05 -27.00
C HIS A 94 8.16 -0.57 -27.35
N GLN A 95 7.05 0.08 -26.96
CA GLN A 95 5.72 -0.37 -27.34
C GLN A 95 4.69 0.76 -27.41
N PRO A 96 3.53 0.55 -28.07
CA PRO A 96 2.48 1.55 -28.15
C PRO A 96 1.98 1.97 -26.76
N ARG A 97 1.82 3.29 -26.54
CA ARG A 97 1.45 3.87 -25.24
C ARG A 97 0.13 3.33 -24.70
N ALA A 98 -0.86 3.14 -25.55
CA ALA A 98 -2.15 2.57 -25.16
C ALA A 98 -2.01 1.16 -24.55
N ARG A 99 -1.11 0.34 -25.11
CA ARG A 99 -0.82 -1.00 -24.58
C ARG A 99 -0.11 -0.91 -23.23
N ALA A 100 0.90 -0.04 -23.12
CA ALA A 100 1.62 0.19 -21.87
C ALA A 100 0.68 0.61 -20.74
N ILE A 101 -0.19 1.60 -20.99
CA ILE A 101 -1.16 2.10 -19.99
C ILE A 101 -2.10 0.98 -19.53
N ARG A 102 -2.63 0.16 -20.46
CA ARG A 102 -3.48 -0.99 -20.09
C ARG A 102 -2.73 -1.98 -19.21
N GLN A 103 -1.48 -2.29 -19.55
CA GLN A 103 -0.65 -3.22 -18.79
C GLN A 103 -0.30 -2.69 -17.40
N ILE A 104 0.01 -1.40 -17.29
CA ILE A 104 0.25 -0.72 -16.00
C ILE A 104 -1.02 -0.75 -15.16
N GLY A 105 -2.17 -0.42 -15.76
CA GLY A 105 -3.48 -0.47 -15.08
C GLY A 105 -3.79 -1.87 -14.54
N LEU A 106 -3.55 -2.92 -15.33
CA LEU A 106 -3.66 -4.31 -14.86
C LEU A 106 -2.71 -4.61 -13.70
N GLY A 107 -1.47 -4.11 -13.75
CA GLY A 107 -0.51 -4.24 -12.65
C GLY A 107 -0.99 -3.58 -11.36
N ILE A 108 -1.53 -2.36 -11.44
CA ILE A 108 -2.11 -1.64 -10.30
C ILE A 108 -3.32 -2.41 -9.75
N VAL A 109 -4.21 -2.91 -10.61
CA VAL A 109 -5.36 -3.72 -10.17
C VAL A 109 -4.90 -4.98 -9.43
N LEU A 110 -3.93 -5.71 -9.97
CA LEU A 110 -3.37 -6.91 -9.31
C LEU A 110 -2.78 -6.59 -7.93
N MET A 111 -2.11 -5.45 -7.79
CA MET A 111 -1.60 -5.00 -6.50
C MET A 111 -2.70 -4.70 -5.50
N LEU A 112 -3.71 -3.92 -5.89
CA LEU A 112 -4.81 -3.52 -5.01
C LEU A 112 -5.65 -4.74 -4.59
N THR A 113 -5.94 -5.65 -5.52
CA THR A 113 -6.69 -6.87 -5.21
C THR A 113 -5.88 -7.79 -4.30
N SER A 114 -4.58 -7.96 -4.54
CA SER A 114 -3.70 -8.74 -3.67
C SER A 114 -3.63 -8.14 -2.26
N ALA A 115 -3.43 -6.81 -2.14
CA ALA A 115 -3.44 -6.14 -0.84
C ALA A 115 -4.77 -6.34 -0.09
N ALA A 116 -5.90 -6.19 -0.78
CA ALA A 116 -7.22 -6.40 -0.20
C ALA A 116 -7.45 -7.86 0.24
N VAL A 117 -7.06 -8.85 -0.58
CA VAL A 117 -7.19 -10.27 -0.25
C VAL A 117 -6.36 -10.63 0.99
N PHE A 118 -5.11 -10.17 1.06
CA PHE A 118 -4.26 -10.41 2.23
C PHE A 118 -4.79 -9.70 3.48
N GLY A 119 -5.27 -8.46 3.35
CA GLY A 119 -5.92 -7.76 4.46
C GLY A 119 -7.16 -8.47 4.98
N LEU A 120 -8.03 -8.96 4.09
CA LEU A 120 -9.23 -9.73 4.44
C LEU A 120 -8.88 -11.10 5.06
N ALA A 121 -7.89 -11.81 4.51
CA ALA A 121 -7.42 -13.07 5.07
C ALA A 121 -6.85 -12.87 6.49
N ALA A 122 -6.10 -11.79 6.70
CA ALA A 122 -5.55 -11.43 8.00
C ALA A 122 -6.64 -11.02 9.01
N TYR A 123 -7.67 -10.31 8.55
CA TYR A 123 -8.87 -10.03 9.36
C TYR A 123 -9.57 -11.33 9.78
N GLY A 124 -9.82 -12.23 8.83
CA GLY A 124 -10.42 -13.55 9.10
C GLY A 124 -9.59 -14.37 10.08
N TYR A 125 -8.26 -14.41 9.91
CA TYR A 125 -7.35 -15.04 10.86
C TYR A 125 -7.45 -14.44 12.27
N GLY A 126 -7.54 -13.10 12.36
CA GLY A 126 -7.74 -12.40 13.63
C GLY A 126 -9.07 -12.71 14.31
N LEU A 127 -10.15 -12.95 13.54
CA LEU A 127 -11.43 -13.43 14.06
C LEU A 127 -11.32 -14.87 14.58
N LEU A 128 -10.68 -15.76 13.82
CA LEU A 128 -10.50 -17.16 14.19
C LEU A 128 -9.68 -17.35 15.47
N ARG A 129 -8.69 -16.47 15.72
CA ARG A 129 -7.97 -16.46 16.99
C ARG A 129 -8.84 -16.07 18.18
N GLY A 130 -9.75 -15.12 18.00
CA GLY A 130 -10.64 -14.65 19.07
C GLY A 130 -9.93 -13.82 20.16
N PRO A 131 -10.71 -13.26 21.11
CA PRO A 131 -10.20 -12.36 22.14
C PRO A 131 -9.37 -13.05 23.24
N THR A 132 -9.55 -14.36 23.42
CA THR A 132 -8.87 -15.15 24.47
C THR A 132 -7.60 -15.84 24.00
N ALA A 133 -7.19 -15.65 22.74
CA ALA A 133 -5.92 -16.17 22.23
C ALA A 133 -4.72 -15.57 22.97
N ASP A 134 -3.59 -16.29 22.89
CA ASP A 134 -2.32 -15.77 23.40
C ASP A 134 -1.79 -14.62 22.50
N TYR A 135 -1.75 -13.43 23.09
CA TYR A 135 -1.20 -12.20 22.53
C TYR A 135 0.06 -11.73 23.28
N SER A 136 0.76 -12.62 24.00
CA SER A 136 1.98 -12.31 24.75
C SER A 136 3.06 -11.58 23.93
N ALA A 137 3.19 -11.94 22.64
CA ALA A 137 4.07 -11.26 21.68
C ALA A 137 3.73 -9.78 21.44
N TRP A 138 2.50 -9.37 21.75
CA TRP A 138 2.00 -7.99 21.64
C TRP A 138 1.99 -7.25 23.00
N SER A 139 2.46 -7.89 24.09
CA SER A 139 2.44 -7.29 25.43
C SER A 139 3.22 -5.97 25.54
N TRP A 140 4.21 -5.76 24.68
CA TRP A 140 4.95 -4.50 24.60
C TRP A 140 4.07 -3.33 24.16
N VAL A 141 3.06 -3.57 23.30
CA VAL A 141 2.11 -2.55 22.85
C VAL A 141 1.26 -2.06 24.02
N VAL A 142 0.75 -2.98 24.85
CA VAL A 142 -0.02 -2.63 26.06
C VAL A 142 0.81 -1.72 26.97
N ARG A 143 2.08 -2.09 27.22
CA ARG A 143 2.98 -1.31 28.07
C ARG A 143 3.33 0.06 27.48
N ALA A 144 3.69 0.10 26.20
CA ALA A 144 4.18 1.32 25.55
C ALA A 144 3.07 2.31 25.18
N TYR A 145 1.89 1.80 24.82
CA TYR A 145 0.82 2.60 24.21
C TYR A 145 -0.49 2.58 25.01
N GLN A 146 -0.56 1.90 26.15
CA GLN A 146 -1.74 1.87 27.02
C GLN A 146 -3.00 1.37 26.29
N VAL A 147 -2.83 0.40 25.39
CA VAL A 147 -3.90 -0.26 24.64
C VAL A 147 -4.72 -1.13 25.60
N THR A 148 -6.05 -0.93 25.61
CA THR A 148 -6.99 -1.66 26.47
C THR A 148 -7.73 -2.74 25.70
N ASP A 149 -8.08 -2.51 24.43
CA ASP A 149 -8.66 -3.52 23.54
C ASP A 149 -7.57 -4.12 22.64
N LEU A 150 -6.78 -5.00 23.25
CA LEU A 150 -5.67 -5.64 22.56
C LEU A 150 -6.12 -6.48 21.37
N TRP A 151 -7.28 -7.12 21.44
CA TRP A 151 -7.76 -7.96 20.34
C TRP A 151 -8.11 -7.12 19.12
N ALA A 152 -8.89 -6.04 19.29
CA ALA A 152 -9.19 -5.13 18.19
C ALA A 152 -7.92 -4.50 17.61
N PHE A 153 -7.01 -4.05 18.46
CA PHE A 153 -5.72 -3.47 18.05
C PHE A 153 -4.93 -4.45 17.17
N VAL A 154 -4.75 -5.69 17.64
CA VAL A 154 -3.94 -6.70 16.94
C VAL A 154 -4.56 -7.10 15.61
N ARG A 155 -5.91 -7.18 15.51
CA ARG A 155 -6.58 -7.41 14.23
C ARG A 155 -6.27 -6.32 13.22
N VAL A 156 -6.36 -5.05 13.62
CA VAL A 156 -6.00 -3.94 12.72
C VAL A 156 -4.52 -4.01 12.32
N ALA A 157 -3.63 -4.33 13.26
CA ALA A 157 -2.22 -4.49 12.96
C ALA A 157 -1.95 -5.62 11.95
N TYR A 158 -2.65 -6.76 12.07
CA TYR A 158 -2.58 -7.86 11.10
C TYR A 158 -3.08 -7.44 9.72
N ILE A 159 -4.20 -6.72 9.64
CA ILE A 159 -4.74 -6.21 8.36
C ILE A 159 -3.70 -5.31 7.68
N HIS A 160 -3.18 -4.31 8.41
CA HIS A 160 -2.21 -3.35 7.88
C HIS A 160 -0.94 -4.03 7.37
N ASN A 161 -0.30 -4.86 8.19
CA ASN A 161 0.95 -5.54 7.82
C ASN A 161 0.76 -6.51 6.64
N SER A 162 -0.35 -7.24 6.64
CA SER A 162 -0.66 -8.17 5.55
C SER A 162 -1.03 -7.43 4.27
N GLY A 163 -1.69 -6.26 4.36
CA GLY A 163 -1.97 -5.39 3.22
C GLY A 163 -0.68 -4.94 2.51
N TYR A 164 0.35 -4.51 3.26
CA TYR A 164 1.66 -4.20 2.67
C TYR A 164 2.31 -5.41 2.01
N LEU A 165 2.29 -6.58 2.66
CA LEU A 165 2.81 -7.82 2.09
C LEU A 165 2.06 -8.19 0.80
N GLY A 166 0.74 -8.13 0.81
CA GLY A 166 -0.12 -8.39 -0.34
C GLY A 166 0.14 -7.42 -1.50
N GLY A 167 0.31 -6.13 -1.21
CA GLY A 167 0.68 -5.13 -2.21
C GLY A 167 2.04 -5.40 -2.85
N LEU A 168 3.05 -5.76 -2.04
CA LEU A 168 4.37 -6.14 -2.53
C LEU A 168 4.31 -7.39 -3.42
N LEU A 169 3.64 -8.45 -2.96
CA LEU A 169 3.51 -9.69 -3.72
C LEU A 169 2.72 -9.47 -5.02
N GLY A 170 1.67 -8.65 -4.98
CA GLY A 170 0.90 -8.27 -6.17
C GLY A 170 1.78 -7.54 -7.20
N LEU A 171 2.69 -6.67 -6.75
CA LEU A 171 3.64 -6.00 -7.63
C LEU A 171 4.64 -6.98 -8.23
N VAL A 172 5.19 -7.89 -7.43
CA VAL A 172 6.10 -8.95 -7.90
C VAL A 172 5.40 -9.79 -8.98
N VAL A 173 4.17 -10.24 -8.72
CA VAL A 173 3.38 -11.01 -9.69
C VAL A 173 3.12 -10.20 -10.96
N ALA A 174 2.72 -8.94 -10.85
CA ALA A 174 2.51 -8.06 -11.99
C ALA A 174 3.80 -7.92 -12.83
N LEU A 175 4.94 -7.68 -12.19
CA LEU A 175 6.23 -7.58 -12.88
C LEU A 175 6.65 -8.92 -13.51
N LEU A 176 6.34 -10.07 -12.92
CA LEU A 176 6.71 -11.37 -13.50
C LEU A 176 5.83 -11.77 -14.68
N LEU A 177 4.53 -11.50 -14.60
CA LEU A 177 3.55 -11.99 -15.57
C LEU A 177 3.27 -11.00 -16.70
N ILE A 178 3.32 -9.70 -16.43
CA ILE A 178 3.05 -8.66 -17.44
C ILE A 178 4.35 -8.34 -18.19
N ARG A 179 4.35 -8.67 -19.49
CA ARG A 179 5.51 -8.50 -20.37
C ARG A 179 5.25 -7.41 -21.41
N PRO A 180 6.23 -6.54 -21.70
CA PRO A 180 6.15 -5.64 -22.84
C PRO A 180 5.99 -6.45 -24.15
N ALA A 181 5.48 -5.82 -25.19
CA ALA A 181 5.49 -6.40 -26.53
C ALA A 181 6.92 -6.84 -26.90
N ARG A 182 7.04 -8.01 -27.53
CA ARG A 182 8.29 -8.40 -28.16
C ARG A 182 8.46 -7.50 -29.38
N GLU A 183 9.64 -6.92 -29.54
CA GLU A 183 10.02 -6.39 -30.85
C GLU A 183 10.04 -7.59 -31.80
N GLU A 184 9.22 -7.55 -32.86
CA GLU A 184 9.37 -8.51 -33.95
C GLU A 184 10.75 -8.24 -34.60
N PRO A 185 11.56 -9.27 -34.84
CA PRO A 185 12.89 -9.13 -35.44
C PRO A 185 12.83 -8.55 -36.86
#